data_AF-U2UV76-F1
#
_entry.id   AF-U2UV76-F1
#
_cell.length_a   1.000
_cell.length_b   1.000
_cell.length_c   1.000
_cell.angle_alpha   90.00
_cell.angle_beta   90.00
_cell.angle_gamma   90.00
#
_symmetry.space_group_name_H-M   'P 1'
#
loop_
_entity.id
_entity.type
_entity.pdbx_description
1 polymer ?
#
loop_
_entity_poly.entity_id
_entity_poly.type
_entity_poly.pdbx_seq_one_letter_code
_entity_poly.pdbx_strand_id
1 'polypeptide(L)' 'MEWADGKIRCCWANPKNERYICYHDEEWGVPAHDDWKLFEMLILECFQAGLSRECVLNKLVIVYKQFAAIRV' A
#
# COMPACT_ATOMS: atom_id res chain seq x y z
N MET A 1 16.80 -4.11 13.70
CA MET A 1 15.46 -4.72 13.71
C MET A 1 15.66 -6.12 13.17
N GLU A 2 15.47 -7.15 14.00
CA GLU A 2 15.65 -8.55 13.57
C GLU A 2 14.31 -9.06 13.03
N TRP A 3 14.34 -9.65 11.83
CA TRP A 3 13.16 -10.14 11.13
C TRP A 3 13.16 -11.67 11.17
N ALA A 4 11.98 -12.28 11.34
CA ALA A 4 11.85 -13.73 11.47
C ALA A 4 12.36 -14.51 10.23
N ASP A 5 12.37 -13.86 9.06
CA ASP A 5 12.86 -14.40 7.79
C ASP A 5 14.28 -13.95 7.42
N GLY A 6 14.97 -13.21 8.30
CA GLY A 6 16.34 -12.76 8.10
C GLY A 6 16.54 -11.65 7.05
N LYS A 7 15.47 -11.11 6.45
CA LYS A 7 15.57 -10.02 5.47
C LYS A 7 15.79 -8.67 6.13
N ILE A 8 16.49 -7.75 5.48
CA ILE A 8 16.60 -6.34 5.90
C ILE A 8 15.57 -5.52 5.13
N ARG A 9 14.71 -4.78 5.83
CA ARG A 9 13.65 -3.94 5.25
C ARG A 9 13.81 -2.48 5.62
N CYS A 10 13.10 -1.59 4.92
CA CYS A 10 13.11 -0.16 5.20
C CYS A 10 12.64 0.16 6.63
N CYS A 11 13.10 1.28 7.18
CA CYS A 11 12.83 1.68 8.56
C CYS A 11 11.33 1.95 8.86
N TRP A 12 10.53 2.19 7.82
CA TRP A 12 9.10 2.45 7.92
C TRP A 12 8.25 1.18 7.87
N ALA A 13 8.82 0.01 7.51
CA ALA A 13 8.08 -1.25 7.50
C ALA A 13 7.74 -1.67 8.94
N ASN A 14 6.45 -1.94 9.21
CA ASN A 14 5.99 -2.34 10.53
C ASN A 14 6.03 -3.88 10.67
N PRO A 15 6.91 -4.47 11.50
CA PRO A 15 7.02 -5.91 11.65
C PRO A 15 5.78 -6.57 12.28
N LYS A 16 4.89 -5.79 12.91
CA LYS A 16 3.66 -6.31 13.53
C LYS A 16 2.48 -6.41 12.56
N ASN A 17 2.60 -5.86 11.35
CA ASN A 17 1.53 -5.86 10.35
C ASN A 17 1.99 -6.63 9.10
N GLU A 18 1.61 -7.90 9.03
CA GLU A 18 1.94 -8.81 7.92
C GLU A 18 1.50 -8.27 6.56
N ARG A 19 0.33 -7.64 6.47
CA ARG A 19 -0.16 -7.01 5.24
C ARG A 19 0.72 -5.86 4.80
N TYR A 20 1.23 -5.07 5.74
CA TYR A 20 2.10 -3.95 5.41
C TYR A 20 3.49 -4.42 4.97
N ILE A 21 3.96 -5.55 5.52
CA ILE A 21 5.20 -6.21 5.09
C ILE A 21 5.04 -6.78 3.67
N CYS A 22 3.94 -7.47 3.39
CA CYS A 22 3.65 -7.98 2.05
C CYS A 22 3.61 -6.86 1.01
N TYR A 23 2.92 -5.76 1.32
CA TYR A 23 2.91 -4.55 0.48
C TYR A 23 4.34 -3.99 0.26
N HIS A 24 5.16 -3.90 1.31
CA HIS A 24 6.55 -3.45 1.19
C HIS A 24 7.37 -4.36 0.27
N ASP A 25 7.26 -5.68 0.44
CA ASP A 25 8.11 -6.65 -0.25
C ASP A 25 7.70 -6.90 -1.70
N GLU A 26 6.41 -6.82 -2.01
CA GLU A 26 5.86 -7.24 -3.31
C GLU A 26 5.34 -6.09 -4.17
N GLU A 27 4.90 -4.98 -3.57
CA GLU A 27 4.28 -3.87 -4.31
C GLU A 27 5.12 -2.58 -4.28
N TRP A 28 5.78 -2.28 -3.15
CA TRP A 28 6.45 -1.00 -2.98
C TRP A 28 7.77 -0.92 -3.77
N GLY A 29 7.89 0.09 -4.63
CA GLY A 29 9.08 0.30 -5.46
C GLY A 29 9.18 -0.64 -6.66
N VAL A 30 8.19 -1.52 -6.88
CA VAL A 30 8.10 -2.34 -8.09
C VAL A 30 7.53 -1.50 -9.24
N PRO A 31 8.20 -1.43 -10.40
CA PRO A 31 7.69 -0.69 -11.55
C PRO A 31 6.31 -1.19 -11.99
N ALA A 32 5.35 -0.28 -12.11
CA ALA A 32 4.03 -0.54 -12.65
C ALA A 32 3.83 0.25 -13.95
N HIS A 33 3.26 -0.41 -14.97
CA HIS A 33 2.99 0.17 -16.29
C HIS A 33 1.51 0.16 -16.66
N ASP A 34 0.66 -0.35 -15.76
CA ASP A 34 -0.79 -0.34 -15.93
C ASP A 34 -1.35 1.02 -15.47
N ASP A 35 -1.98 1.76 -16.39
CA ASP A 35 -2.51 3.10 -16.13
C ASP A 35 -3.53 3.13 -14.99
N TRP A 36 -4.35 2.07 -14.86
CA TRP A 36 -5.34 1.98 -13.79
C TRP A 36 -4.68 1.75 -12.44
N LYS A 37 -3.67 0.88 -12.36
CA LYS A 37 -2.89 0.68 -11.13
C LYS A 37 -2.16 1.96 -10.74
N LEU A 38 -1.62 2.70 -11.70
CA LEU A 38 -0.98 4.00 -11.44
C LEU A 38 -1.99 5.05 -10.93
N PHE A 39 -3.17 5.13 -11.56
CA PHE A 39 -4.25 6.01 -11.09
C PHE A 39 -4.72 5.64 -9.68
N GLU A 40 -4.92 4.34 -9.41
CA GLU A 40 -5.28 3.84 -8.09
C GLU A 40 -4.24 4.24 -7.03
N MET A 41 -2.95 4.03 -7.32
CA MET A 41 -1.86 4.44 -6.44
C MET A 41 -1.89 5.95 -6.18
N LEU A 42 -2.03 6.77 -7.23
CA LEU A 42 -2.11 8.22 -7.12
C LEU A 42 -3.23 8.65 -6.18
N ILE A 43 -4.39 8.05 -6.30
CA ILE A 43 -5.53 8.40 -5.45
C ILE A 43 -5.34 7.91 -4.01
N LEU A 44 -4.76 6.71 -3.81
CA LEU A 44 -4.42 6.23 -2.48
C LEU A 44 -3.46 7.18 -1.74
N GLU A 45 -2.53 7.84 -2.44
CA GLU A 45 -1.69 8.89 -1.85
C GLU A 45 -2.52 10.09 -1.37
N CYS A 46 -3.57 10.50 -2.10
CA CYS A 46 -4.44 11.60 -1.67
C CYS A 46 -5.17 11.29 -0.36
N PHE A 47 -5.60 10.03 -0.17
CA PHE A 47 -6.23 9.60 1.09
C PHE A 47 -5.26 9.50 2.27
N GLN A 48 -3.95 9.52 2.01
CA GLN A 48 -2.94 9.48 3.07
C GLN A 48 -2.77 10.83 3.79
N ALA A 49 -3.39 11.92 3.30
CA ALA A 49 -3.27 13.23 3.93
C ALA A 49 -3.76 13.22 5.40
N GLY A 50 -2.82 13.28 6.34
CA GLY A 50 -3.09 13.22 7.78
C GLY A 50 -3.28 11.80 8.36
N LEU A 51 -3.04 10.75 7.58
CA LEU A 51 -3.15 9.35 8.00
C LEU A 51 -1.83 8.60 7.77
N SER A 52 -1.64 7.48 8.48
CA SER A 52 -0.56 6.55 8.15
C SER A 52 -0.91 5.73 6.91
N ARG A 53 0.10 5.38 6.10
CA ARG A 53 -0.06 4.47 4.95
C ARG A 53 -0.67 3.13 5.36
N GLU A 54 -0.30 2.64 6.55
CA GLU A 54 -0.89 1.44 7.16
C GLU A 54 -2.42 1.56 7.37
N CYS A 55 -2.91 2.73 7.81
CA CYS A 55 -4.34 2.99 7.97
C CYS A 55 -5.09 2.94 6.64
N VAL A 56 -4.53 3.59 5.60
CA VAL A 56 -5.09 3.58 4.24
C VAL A 56 -5.10 2.16 3.69
N LEU A 57 -3.99 1.42 3.83
CA LEU A 57 -3.89 0.04 3.37
C LEU A 57 -4.93 -0.85 4.05
N ASN A 58 -5.11 -0.76 5.36
CA ASN A 58 -6.12 -1.56 6.06
C ASN A 58 -7.57 -1.26 5.61
N LYS A 59 -7.81 -0.12 4.94
CA LYS A 59 -9.10 0.28 4.38
C LYS A 59 -9.23 0.06 2.86
N LEU A 60 -8.27 -0.58 2.19
CA LEU A 60 -8.28 -0.71 0.72
C LEU A 60 -9.60 -1.25 0.16
N VAL A 61 -10.25 -2.22 0.81
CA VAL A 61 -11.54 -2.78 0.33
C VAL A 61 -12.62 -1.70 0.25
N ILE A 62 -12.63 -0.74 1.19
CA ILE A 62 -13.58 0.38 1.20
C ILE A 62 -13.22 1.34 0.07
N VAL A 63 -11.93 1.64 -0.08
CA VAL A 63 -11.41 2.49 -1.15
C VAL A 63 -11.84 1.90 -2.50
N TYR A 64 -11.49 0.65 -2.82
CA TYR A 64 -11.91 -0.04 -4.05
C TYR A 64 -13.42 0.02 -4.32
N LYS A 65 -14.25 -0.18 -3.28
CA LYS A 65 -15.71 -0.06 -3.41
C LYS A 65 -16.16 1.34 -3.83
N GLN A 66 -15.50 2.38 -3.33
CA GLN A 66 -15.77 3.77 -3.73
C GLN A 66 -15.19 4.09 -5.12
N PHE A 67 -14.08 3.47 -5.51
CA PHE A 67 -13.49 3.62 -6.85
C PHE A 67 -14.23 2.87 -7.96
N ALA A 68 -15.05 1.87 -7.62
CA ALA A 68 -15.88 1.17 -8.60
C ALA A 68 -16.80 2.13 -9.39
N ALA A 69 -17.11 3.31 -8.85
CA ALA A 69 -17.92 4.35 -9.51
C ALA A 69 -17.14 5.24 -10.50
N ILE A 70 -15.81 5.14 -10.55
CA ILE A 70 -14.92 6.00 -11.37
C ILE A 70 -14.41 5.26 -12.62
N ARG A 71 -14.68 3.96 -12.75
CA ARG A 71 -14.44 3.22 -14.00
C ARG A 71 -15.41 3.73 -15.08
N VAL A 72 -14.90 4.58 -15.97
CA VAL A 72 -15.56 5.01 -17.21
C VAL A 72 -15.36 3.95 -18.28
#